data_AF-A0A0C1R8H9-F1
#
_entry.id   AF-A0A0C1R8H9-F1
#
_cell.length_a   1.000
_cell.length_b   1.000
_cell.length_c   1.000
_cell.angle_alpha   90.00
_cell.angle_beta   90.00
_cell.angle_gamma   90.00
#
_symmetry.space_group_name_H-M   'P 1'
#
loop_
_entity.id
_entity.type
_entity.pdbx_description
1 polymer ?
#
loop_
_entity_poly.entity_id
_entity_poly.type
_entity_poly.pdbx_seq_one_letter_code
_entity_poly.pdbx_strand_id
1 'polypeptide(L)'
;MALDKRIKEKINEIMNNRPNITVDELMEIVKEYAPKPDTEKLIKQEYRRMAQRIIASYRDEKGVRECFSVKSDTGNLYVNISNTKDKEDLKKVRQQLSKKYRGLNNSLRKIDIREQILDGQITMEELMEKAE
;
A
#
# COMPACT_ATOMS: atom_id res chain seq x y z
N MET A 1 -8.51 -4.36 -13.57
CA MET A 1 -9.07 -5.29 -14.57
C MET A 1 -10.52 -4.93 -14.72
N ALA A 2 -10.94 -4.45 -15.89
CA ALA A 2 -12.35 -4.19 -16.12
C ALA A 2 -13.08 -5.54 -16.13
N LEU A 3 -14.14 -5.66 -15.33
CA LEU A 3 -14.97 -6.85 -15.31
C LEU A 3 -15.66 -6.98 -16.68
N ASP A 4 -15.65 -8.18 -17.27
CA ASP A 4 -16.30 -8.41 -18.56
C ASP A 4 -17.80 -8.04 -18.44
N LYS A 5 -18.28 -7.20 -19.36
CA LYS A 5 -19.65 -6.68 -19.36
C LYS A 5 -20.68 -7.81 -19.45
N ARG A 6 -20.34 -8.92 -20.13
CA ARG A 6 -21.20 -10.09 -20.31
C ARG A 6 -21.56 -10.76 -18.99
N ILE A 7 -20.65 -10.74 -18.01
CA ILE A 7 -20.91 -11.26 -16.65
C ILE A 7 -22.10 -10.53 -16.04
N LYS A 8 -22.09 -9.20 -16.09
CA LYS A 8 -23.14 -8.36 -15.52
C LYS A 8 -24.47 -8.53 -16.28
N GLU A 9 -24.41 -8.60 -17.60
CA GLU A 9 -25.60 -8.83 -18.44
C GLU A 9 -26.27 -10.17 -18.10
N LYS A 10 -25.48 -11.25 -17.97
CA LYS A 10 -26.01 -12.58 -17.63
C LYS A 10 -26.60 -12.66 -16.24
N ILE A 11 -25.96 -12.05 -15.25
CA ILE A 11 -26.49 -11.97 -13.88
C ILE A 11 -27.81 -11.20 -13.85
N ASN A 12 -27.88 -10.05 -14.55
CA ASN A 12 -29.11 -9.25 -14.62
C ASN A 12 -30.25 -10.00 -15.30
N GLU A 13 -29.97 -10.70 -16.40
CA GLU A 13 -30.97 -11.55 -17.08
C GLU A 13 -31.56 -12.59 -16.13
N ILE A 14 -30.70 -13.29 -15.38
CA ILE A 14 -31.15 -14.31 -14.42
C ILE A 14 -31.98 -13.67 -13.31
N MET A 15 -31.52 -12.58 -12.70
CA MET A 15 -32.23 -11.91 -11.60
C MET A 15 -33.54 -11.24 -12.03
N ASN A 16 -33.70 -10.91 -13.31
CA ASN A 16 -34.99 -10.43 -13.84
C ASN A 16 -36.00 -11.57 -14.01
N ASN A 17 -35.55 -12.81 -14.18
CA ASN A 17 -36.39 -13.98 -14.45
C ASN A 17 -36.63 -14.85 -13.20
N ARG A 18 -35.82 -14.70 -12.15
CA ARG A 18 -35.99 -15.39 -10.86
C ARG A 18 -35.58 -14.51 -9.68
N PRO A 19 -36.22 -14.66 -8.51
CA PRO A 19 -36.01 -13.77 -7.37
C PRO A 19 -34.70 -14.01 -6.61
N ASN A 20 -34.00 -15.12 -6.84
CA ASN A 20 -32.80 -15.49 -6.10
C ASN A 20 -31.74 -16.15 -6.99
N ILE A 21 -30.49 -16.06 -6.55
CA ILE A 21 -29.33 -16.73 -7.15
C ILE A 21 -28.35 -17.07 -6.02
N THR A 22 -27.76 -18.25 -6.07
CA THR A 22 -26.74 -18.66 -5.11
C THR A 22 -25.37 -18.10 -5.48
N VAL A 23 -24.46 -18.04 -4.50
CA VAL A 23 -23.07 -17.62 -4.74
C VAL A 23 -22.36 -18.58 -5.70
N ASP A 24 -22.61 -19.88 -5.59
CA ASP A 24 -22.00 -20.89 -6.48
C ASP A 24 -22.44 -20.69 -7.93
N GLU A 25 -23.73 -20.42 -8.18
CA GLU A 25 -24.22 -20.10 -9.52
C GLU A 25 -23.60 -18.80 -10.07
N LEU A 26 -23.44 -17.76 -9.24
CA LEU A 26 -22.71 -16.55 -9.63
C LEU A 26 -21.26 -16.86 -9.99
N MET A 27 -20.60 -17.74 -9.23
CA MET A 27 -19.22 -18.14 -9.51
C MET A 27 -19.09 -18.86 -10.85
N GLU A 28 -20.01 -19.75 -11.20
CA GLU A 28 -19.99 -20.41 -12.51
C GLU A 28 -20.15 -19.41 -13.67
N ILE A 29 -21.06 -18.43 -13.53
CA ILE A 29 -21.20 -17.34 -14.53
C ILE A 29 -19.91 -16.53 -14.63
N VAL A 30 -19.29 -16.19 -13.50
CA VAL A 30 -18.02 -15.45 -13.51
C VAL A 30 -16.91 -16.28 -14.16
N LYS A 31 -16.80 -17.58 -13.87
CA LYS A 31 -15.80 -18.48 -14.47
C LYS A 31 -15.96 -18.65 -15.99
N GLU A 32 -17.19 -18.53 -16.50
CA GLU A 32 -17.48 -18.66 -17.93
C GLU A 32 -16.83 -17.53 -18.76
N TYR A 33 -16.87 -16.29 -18.26
CA TYR A 33 -16.42 -15.11 -19.00
C TYR A 33 -15.11 -14.52 -18.48
N ALA A 34 -14.81 -14.68 -17.19
CA ALA A 34 -13.57 -14.15 -16.62
C ALA A 34 -12.39 -15.03 -17.06
N PRO A 35 -11.26 -14.43 -17.46
CA PRO A 35 -10.07 -15.21 -17.76
C PRO A 35 -9.63 -15.96 -16.52
N LYS A 36 -9.24 -17.23 -16.71
CA LYS A 36 -8.76 -18.09 -15.63
C LYS A 36 -7.60 -17.40 -14.90
N PRO A 37 -7.66 -17.28 -13.57
CA PRO A 37 -6.58 -16.67 -12.82
C PRO A 37 -5.26 -17.43 -13.04
N ASP A 38 -4.18 -16.69 -13.24
CA ASP A 38 -2.83 -17.24 -13.29
C ASP A 38 -2.43 -17.73 -11.88
N THR A 39 -2.54 -19.04 -11.67
CA THR A 39 -2.30 -19.69 -10.39
C THR A 39 -0.86 -19.53 -9.92
N GLU A 40 0.12 -19.58 -10.82
CA GLU A 40 1.53 -19.38 -10.46
C GLU A 40 1.79 -17.95 -9.99
N LYS A 41 1.19 -16.97 -10.68
CA LYS A 41 1.27 -15.57 -10.26
C LYS A 41 0.61 -15.34 -8.91
N LEU A 42 -0.54 -15.96 -8.64
CA LEU A 42 -1.22 -15.86 -7.34
C LEU A 42 -0.37 -16.47 -6.21
N ILE A 43 0.17 -17.66 -6.42
CA ILE A 43 1.07 -18.34 -5.46
C ILE A 43 2.31 -17.47 -5.20
N LYS A 44 2.95 -16.95 -6.25
CA LYS A 44 4.11 -16.06 -6.13
C LYS A 44 3.79 -14.76 -5.40
N GLN A 45 2.60 -14.20 -5.60
CA GLN A 45 2.14 -13.03 -4.85
C GLN A 45 1.97 -13.34 -3.37
N GLU A 46 1.40 -14.50 -3.04
CA GLU A 46 1.23 -14.90 -1.64
C GLU A 46 2.57 -15.12 -0.94
N TYR A 47 3.49 -15.88 -1.53
CA TYR A 47 4.83 -16.04 -0.97
C TYR A 47 5.57 -14.72 -0.82
N ARG A 48 5.40 -13.79 -1.77
CA ARG A 48 5.94 -12.43 -1.64
C ARG A 48 5.34 -11.71 -0.43
N ARG A 49 4.02 -11.75 -0.23
CA ARG A 49 3.36 -11.14 0.95
C ARG A 49 3.86 -11.74 2.26
N MET A 50 4.01 -13.07 2.32
CA MET A 50 4.54 -13.77 3.49
C MET A 50 5.97 -13.33 3.81
N ALA A 51 6.87 -13.33 2.82
CA ALA A 51 8.26 -12.90 3.00
C ALA A 51 8.35 -11.43 3.46
N GLN A 52 7.56 -10.55 2.86
CA GLN A 52 7.49 -9.14 3.26
C GLN A 52 7.04 -8.95 4.71
N ARG A 53 6.07 -9.77 5.16
CA ARG A 53 5.57 -9.74 6.55
C ARG A 53 6.66 -10.13 7.54
N ILE A 54 7.41 -11.20 7.26
CA ILE A 54 8.51 -11.68 8.10
C ILE A 54 9.60 -10.61 8.22
N ILE A 55 10.01 -10.02 7.10
CA ILE A 55 11.03 -8.96 7.12
C ILE A 55 10.53 -7.69 7.81
N ALA A 56 9.25 -7.36 7.70
CA ALA A 56 8.66 -6.21 8.38
C ALA A 56 8.59 -6.37 9.91
N SER A 57 8.50 -7.60 10.42
CA SER A 57 8.56 -7.91 11.85
C SER A 57 9.98 -7.95 12.42
N TYR A 58 11.01 -7.92 11.59
CA TYR A 58 12.40 -8.03 12.03
C TYR A 58 12.87 -6.76 12.77
N ARG A 59 13.14 -6.90 14.06
CA ARG A 59 13.42 -5.82 15.01
C ARG A 59 14.54 -6.24 15.97
N ASP A 60 15.24 -5.24 16.49
CA ASP A 60 16.20 -5.41 17.58
C ASP A 60 15.49 -5.64 18.93
N GLU A 61 16.29 -5.85 19.97
CA GLU A 61 15.84 -6.06 21.35
C GLU A 61 15.03 -4.88 21.92
N LYS A 62 15.17 -3.68 21.34
CA LYS A 62 14.42 -2.47 21.72
C LYS A 62 13.14 -2.29 20.89
N GLY A 63 12.81 -3.24 20.03
CA GLY A 63 11.66 -3.18 19.14
C GLY A 63 11.84 -2.23 17.95
N VAL A 64 13.07 -1.76 17.67
CA VAL A 64 13.37 -0.89 16.52
C VAL A 64 13.64 -1.75 15.30
N ARG A 65 13.09 -1.34 14.15
CA ARG A 65 13.21 -2.09 12.90
C ARG A 65 14.66 -2.06 12.39
N GLU A 66 15.20 -3.22 12.05
CA GLU A 66 16.58 -3.34 11.52
C GLU A 66 16.63 -3.60 10.01
N CYS A 67 15.56 -4.14 9.42
CA CYS A 67 15.52 -4.50 8.01
C CYS A 67 14.71 -3.52 7.16
N PHE A 68 15.34 -2.93 6.13
CA PHE A 68 14.71 -1.96 5.23
C PHE A 68 14.85 -2.37 3.76
N SER A 69 13.82 -2.06 2.96
CA SER A 69 13.88 -2.28 1.52
C SER A 69 14.41 -1.06 0.80
N VAL A 70 15.47 -1.26 0.01
CA VAL A 70 16.06 -0.28 -0.90
C VAL A 70 15.95 -0.79 -2.35
N LYS A 71 15.97 0.13 -3.31
CA LYS A 71 15.99 -0.24 -4.73
C LYS A 71 17.38 -0.78 -5.13
N SER A 72 17.38 -1.81 -5.95
CA SER A 72 18.54 -2.39 -6.64
C SER A 72 18.22 -2.59 -8.13
N ASP A 73 19.22 -2.93 -8.92
CA ASP A 73 19.09 -3.10 -10.38
C ASP A 73 18.12 -4.23 -10.76
N THR A 74 17.97 -5.23 -9.88
CA THR A 74 17.09 -6.39 -10.06
C THR A 74 15.77 -6.29 -9.28
N GLY A 75 15.52 -5.17 -8.61
CA GLY A 75 14.27 -4.92 -7.89
C GLY A 75 14.46 -4.32 -6.50
N ASN A 76 13.96 -5.00 -5.48
CA ASN A 76 14.05 -4.55 -4.09
C ASN A 76 15.03 -5.44 -3.34
N LEU A 77 16.03 -4.82 -2.72
CA LEU A 77 16.96 -5.46 -1.79
C LEU A 77 16.55 -5.15 -0.36
N TYR A 78 16.56 -6.15 0.51
CA TYR A 78 16.41 -5.96 1.95
C TYR A 78 17.78 -5.85 2.60
N VAL A 79 18.00 -4.75 3.30
CA VAL A 79 19.23 -4.43 4.02
C VAL A 79 18.96 -4.52 5.51
N ASN A 80 19.69 -5.38 6.21
CA ASN A 80 19.79 -5.34 7.67
C ASN A 80 20.86 -4.30 8.03
N ILE A 81 20.45 -3.19 8.67
CA ILE A 81 21.34 -2.05 8.94
C ILE A 81 22.40 -2.35 10.01
N SER A 82 22.15 -3.30 10.89
CA SER A 82 23.07 -3.68 11.96
C SER A 82 24.14 -4.65 11.47
N ASN A 83 23.84 -5.45 10.43
CA ASN A 83 24.72 -6.51 9.94
C ASN A 83 25.37 -6.23 8.58
N THR A 84 24.88 -5.25 7.81
CA THR A 84 25.47 -4.95 6.49
C THR A 84 26.90 -4.45 6.62
N LYS A 85 27.76 -4.92 5.70
CA LYS A 85 29.15 -4.44 5.55
C LYS A 85 29.31 -3.44 4.42
N ASP A 86 28.24 -3.21 3.66
CA ASP A 86 28.23 -2.27 2.55
C ASP A 86 27.76 -0.88 3.02
N LYS A 87 28.64 0.11 2.86
CA LYS A 87 28.34 1.50 3.21
C LYS A 87 27.33 2.13 2.26
N GLU A 88 27.25 1.68 1.00
CA GLU A 88 26.27 2.18 0.04
C GLU A 88 24.85 1.74 0.41
N ASP A 89 24.68 0.53 0.93
CA ASP A 89 23.41 0.07 1.48
C ASP A 89 22.92 0.98 2.61
N LEU A 90 23.80 1.33 3.55
CA LEU A 90 23.49 2.26 4.64
C LEU A 90 23.12 3.66 4.13
N LYS A 91 23.80 4.15 3.08
CA LYS A 91 23.46 5.43 2.44
C LYS A 91 22.07 5.40 1.80
N LYS A 92 21.73 4.33 1.07
CA LYS A 92 20.41 4.16 0.45
C LYS A 92 19.29 4.13 1.51
N VAL A 93 19.48 3.36 2.59
CA VAL A 93 18.52 3.33 3.71
C VAL A 93 18.39 4.69 4.36
N ARG A 94 19.51 5.38 4.63
CA ARG A 94 19.51 6.74 5.20
C ARG A 94 18.70 7.71 4.33
N GLN A 95 18.97 7.77 3.04
CA GLN A 95 18.23 8.66 2.12
C GLN A 95 16.72 8.39 2.14
N GLN A 96 16.33 7.12 2.13
CA GLN A 96 14.92 6.71 2.21
C GLN A 96 14.27 7.18 3.53
N LEU A 97 14.93 6.95 4.67
CA LEU A 97 14.44 7.34 5.99
C LEU A 97 14.37 8.86 6.14
N SER A 98 15.39 9.59 5.71
CA SER A 98 15.39 11.07 5.75
C SER A 98 14.27 11.67 4.89
N LYS A 99 13.94 11.07 3.75
CA LYS A 99 12.78 11.49 2.95
C LYS A 99 11.47 11.27 3.68
N LYS A 100 11.29 10.09 4.32
CA LYS A 100 10.08 9.79 5.11
C LYS A 100 9.95 10.73 6.30
N TYR A 101 11.05 10.98 7.02
CA TYR A 101 11.09 11.90 8.16
C TYR A 101 10.64 13.31 7.78
N ARG A 102 11.15 13.86 6.68
CA ARG A 102 10.69 15.17 6.17
C ARG A 102 9.21 15.17 5.81
N GLY A 103 8.72 14.10 5.18
CA GLY A 103 7.30 13.95 4.86
C GLY A 103 6.42 13.93 6.11
N LEU A 104 6.83 13.19 7.14
CA LEU A 104 6.14 13.15 8.44
C LEU A 104 6.11 14.52 9.11
N ASN A 105 7.24 15.23 9.15
CA ASN A 105 7.29 16.59 9.70
C ASN A 105 6.42 17.58 8.93
N ASN A 106 6.30 17.44 7.60
CA ASN A 106 5.39 18.26 6.83
C ASN A 106 3.91 17.97 7.17
N SER A 107 3.57 16.70 7.41
CA SER A 107 2.23 16.34 7.88
C SER A 107 1.96 16.86 9.30
N LEU A 108 2.94 16.79 10.22
CA LEU A 108 2.82 17.36 11.56
C LEU A 108 2.55 18.87 11.49
N ARG A 109 3.31 19.61 10.67
CA ARG A 109 3.08 21.05 10.49
C ARG A 109 1.66 21.38 10.03
N LYS A 110 1.06 20.53 9.17
CA LYS A 110 -0.34 20.72 8.74
C LYS A 110 -1.32 20.54 9.89
N ILE A 111 -1.03 19.62 10.82
CA ILE A 111 -1.81 19.42 12.04
C ILE A 111 -1.65 20.64 12.94
N ASP A 112 -0.41 21.07 13.22
CA ASP A 112 -0.13 22.23 14.08
C ASP A 112 -0.85 23.49 13.57
N ILE A 113 -0.78 23.76 12.26
CA ILE A 113 -1.51 24.87 11.63
C ILE A 113 -3.01 24.73 11.85
N ARG A 114 -3.56 23.52 11.70
CA ARG A 114 -4.99 23.28 11.89
C ARG A 114 -5.41 23.50 13.33
N GLU A 115 -4.60 23.11 14.30
CA GLU A 115 -4.84 23.38 15.73
C GLU A 115 -4.84 24.89 16.00
N GLN A 116 -3.86 25.64 15.49
CA GLN A 116 -3.81 27.10 15.63
C GLN A 116 -5.07 27.79 15.06
N ILE A 117 -5.60 27.31 13.93
CA ILE A 117 -6.86 27.84 13.37
C ILE A 117 -8.04 27.56 14.31
N LEU A 118 -8.13 26.34 14.84
CA LEU A 118 -9.23 25.93 15.71
C LEU A 118 -9.19 26.64 17.07
N ASP A 119 -8.00 26.93 17.57
CA ASP A 119 -7.76 27.69 18.78
C ASP A 119 -7.96 29.21 18.56
N GLY A 120 -8.26 29.64 17.33
CA GLY A 120 -8.45 31.05 16.98
C GLY A 120 -7.16 31.88 17.01
N GLN A 121 -5.99 31.22 16.99
CA GLN A 121 -4.68 31.88 17.02
C GLN A 121 -4.29 32.48 15.66
N ILE A 122 -4.82 31.90 14.57
CA ILE A 122 -4.65 32.37 13.19
C ILE A 122 -5.95 32.15 12.41
N THR A 123 -6.23 33.02 11.45
CA THR A 123 -7.38 32.83 10.55
C THR A 123 -6.98 32.05 9.29
N MET A 124 -7.97 31.49 8.59
CA MET A 124 -7.73 30.84 7.28
C MET A 124 -7.22 31.83 6.23
N GLU A 125 -7.60 33.09 6.34
CA GLU A 125 -7.21 34.17 5.42
C GLU A 125 -5.73 34.55 5.61
N GLU A 126 -5.27 34.71 6.86
CA GLU A 126 -3.86 34.98 7.21
C GLU A 126 -2.89 33.87 6.77
N LEU A 127 -3.38 32.64 6.64
CA LEU A 127 -2.62 31.50 6.12
C LEU A 127 -2.46 31.54 4.61
N MET A 128 -3.49 31.98 3.89
CA MET A 128 -3.46 32.04 2.43
C MET A 128 -2.51 33.14 1.94
N GLU A 129 -2.44 34.28 2.63
CA GLU A 129 -1.50 35.36 2.31
C GLU A 129 -0.02 35.00 2.51
N LYS A 130 0.30 34.06 3.43
CA LYS A 130 1.68 33.63 3.70
C LYS A 130 2.19 32.53 2.75
N ALA A 131 1.32 31.99 1.90
CA ALA A 131 1.64 30.89 0.99
C ALA A 131 1.99 31.37 -0.43
N GLU A 132 1.81 32.65 -0.74
CA GLU A 132 2.31 33.36 -1.94
C GLU A 132 3.75 33.83 -1.76
#